data_AF-A0A916DNJ3-F1
#
_entry.id   AF-A0A916DNJ3-F1
#
_cell.length_a   1.000
_cell.length_b   1.000
_cell.length_c   1.000
_cell.angle_alpha   90.00
_cell.angle_beta   90.00
_cell.angle_gamma   90.00
#
_symmetry.space_group_name_H-M   'P 1'
#
loop_
_entity.id
_entity.type
_entity.pdbx_description
1 polymer ?
#
loop_
_entity_poly.entity_id
_entity_poly.type
_entity_poly.pdbx_seq_one_letter_code
_entity_poly.pdbx_strand_id
1 'polypeptide(L)'
;MINLKKITLTFSMLLCIVLLYSCGSTKETNSVSSKERKIFVTGELVTQDETYANIKGAVARLRAILCGKFVCYNTLKDPAGKKYSTWRVNEGQDSVIAYQIPIGDYHKDGYWIYHYQCLTSLPDQPVYEGISRLIELNRDTIKAVYYELPKDLDRPINQVLKDPKAVFGRVNWKELEPIKGEKVVYYVRKTLLTYKGESKWKSSQFTSKEKGFDADYYKVAPSKIVYGKNQEYSEKQSPEWLVKAAMIRLDLLK
;
A
#
# COMPACT_ATOMS: atom_id res chain seq x y z
N MET A 1 3.88 68.32 -24.05
CA MET A 1 4.38 67.16 -24.83
C MET A 1 4.51 65.97 -23.91
N ILE A 2 3.58 65.02 -23.98
CA ILE A 2 3.63 63.79 -23.17
C ILE A 2 4.70 62.88 -23.78
N ASN A 3 5.65 62.45 -22.95
CA ASN A 3 6.86 61.75 -23.37
C ASN A 3 6.51 60.33 -23.84
N LEU A 4 6.34 60.14 -25.16
CA LEU A 4 5.94 58.89 -25.79
C LEU A 4 6.77 57.68 -25.34
N LYS A 5 8.06 57.91 -25.01
CA LYS A 5 9.00 56.87 -24.51
C LYS A 5 8.63 56.29 -23.14
N LYS A 6 7.99 57.08 -22.25
CA LYS A 6 7.57 56.58 -20.94
C LYS A 6 6.33 55.69 -21.06
N ILE A 7 5.44 55.99 -22.00
CA ILE A 7 4.22 55.22 -22.25
C ILE A 7 4.56 53.84 -22.83
N THR A 8 5.49 53.76 -23.78
CA THR A 8 5.92 52.46 -24.35
C THR A 8 6.62 51.57 -23.32
N LEU A 9 7.41 52.14 -22.40
CA LEU A 9 8.07 51.36 -21.35
C LEU A 9 7.06 50.78 -20.35
N THR A 10 6.06 51.58 -19.94
CA THR A 10 5.00 51.11 -19.04
C THR A 10 4.11 50.06 -19.69
N PHE A 11 3.85 50.18 -21.00
CA PHE A 11 3.03 49.20 -21.73
C PHE A 11 3.75 47.85 -21.90
N SER A 12 5.06 47.89 -22.18
CA SER A 12 5.89 46.67 -22.25
C SER A 12 5.97 45.94 -20.91
N MET A 13 6.07 46.66 -19.80
CA MET A 13 6.16 46.05 -18.46
C MET A 13 4.82 45.42 -18.04
N LEU A 14 3.70 46.05 -18.39
CA LEU A 14 2.36 45.52 -18.12
C LEU A 14 2.09 44.24 -18.93
N LEU A 15 2.56 44.17 -20.18
CA LEU A 15 2.43 43.00 -21.05
C LEU A 15 3.21 41.79 -20.51
N CYS A 16 4.41 42.01 -19.95
CA CYS A 16 5.18 40.94 -19.30
C CYS A 16 4.49 40.38 -18.05
N ILE A 17 3.79 41.22 -17.27
CA ILE A 17 3.05 40.77 -16.08
C ILE A 17 1.82 39.94 -16.46
N VAL A 18 1.12 40.28 -17.54
CA VAL A 18 -0.03 39.51 -18.05
C VAL A 18 0.41 38.15 -18.61
N LEU A 19 1.55 38.09 -19.30
CA LEU A 19 2.10 36.83 -19.81
C LEU A 19 2.55 35.89 -18.68
N LEU A 20 3.06 36.43 -17.56
CA LEU A 20 3.44 35.63 -16.39
C LEU A 20 2.23 35.14 -15.57
N TYR A 21 1.06 35.79 -15.67
CA TYR A 21 -0.18 35.33 -15.03
C TYR A 21 -0.94 34.25 -15.83
N SER A 22 -0.57 33.98 -17.09
CA SER A 22 -1.24 32.96 -17.92
C SER A 22 -0.74 31.52 -17.68
N CYS A 23 0.33 31.34 -16.89
CA CYS A 23 0.78 30.01 -16.42
C CYS A 23 0.06 29.53 -15.15
N GLY A 24 -1.12 30.06 -14.86
CA GLY A 24 -1.96 29.66 -13.74
C GLY A 24 -3.16 28.83 -14.17
N SER A 25 -3.11 27.53 -13.86
CA SER A 25 -4.26 26.62 -13.81
C SER A 25 -4.75 26.04 -15.14
N THR A 26 -4.01 25.09 -15.69
CA THR A 26 -4.64 23.92 -16.32
C THR A 26 -5.44 23.18 -15.26
N LYS A 27 -6.70 23.57 -15.06
CA LYS A 27 -7.69 22.62 -14.56
C LYS A 27 -7.86 21.58 -15.66
N GLU A 28 -7.19 20.45 -15.51
CA GLU A 28 -7.62 19.21 -16.16
C GLU A 28 -9.04 18.93 -15.69
N THR A 29 -10.04 19.44 -16.44
CA THR A 29 -11.37 18.85 -16.47
C THR A 29 -11.25 17.52 -17.20
N ASN A 30 -10.69 16.53 -16.51
CA ASN A 30 -10.99 15.15 -16.79
C ASN A 30 -12.46 14.96 -16.41
N SER A 31 -13.35 15.20 -17.37
CA SER A 31 -14.72 14.70 -17.36
C SER A 31 -14.67 13.18 -17.42
N VAL A 32 -14.32 12.55 -16.30
CA VAL A 32 -14.48 11.12 -16.11
C VAL A 32 -15.99 10.91 -16.00
N SER A 33 -16.60 10.59 -17.13
CA SER A 33 -17.94 10.04 -17.21
C SER A 33 -18.10 8.99 -16.11
N SER A 34 -19.24 9.03 -15.43
CA SER A 34 -19.67 8.20 -14.29
C SER A 34 -19.79 6.69 -14.61
N LYS A 35 -18.77 6.10 -15.21
CA LYS A 35 -18.59 4.64 -15.30
C LYS A 35 -17.88 4.20 -14.03
N GLU A 36 -18.56 3.35 -13.27
CA GLU A 36 -18.12 2.63 -12.07
C GLU A 36 -16.66 2.88 -11.68
N ARG A 37 -16.49 3.69 -10.63
CA ARG A 37 -15.21 4.09 -10.08
C ARG A 37 -14.45 2.88 -9.51
N LYS A 38 -13.88 2.01 -10.35
CA LYS A 38 -13.06 0.87 -9.93
C LYS A 38 -11.96 1.34 -8.97
N ILE A 39 -11.86 0.69 -7.81
CA ILE A 39 -10.87 1.00 -6.76
C ILE A 39 -9.44 0.76 -7.25
N PHE A 40 -9.29 -0.24 -8.12
CA PHE A 40 -8.02 -0.67 -8.67
C PHE A 40 -7.72 -0.05 -10.04
N VAL A 41 -6.46 0.37 -10.20
CA VAL A 41 -5.84 0.72 -11.48
C VAL A 41 -4.87 -0.40 -11.83
N THR A 42 -4.96 -0.89 -13.07
CA THR A 42 -4.09 -1.94 -13.64
C THR A 42 -3.26 -1.37 -14.78
N GLY A 43 -2.20 -2.08 -15.20
CA GLY A 43 -1.36 -1.67 -16.33
C GLY A 43 -0.07 -0.97 -15.89
N GLU A 44 0.57 -0.25 -16.82
CA GLU A 44 1.93 0.30 -16.64
C GLU A 44 2.06 1.26 -15.45
N LEU A 45 0.98 1.95 -15.07
CA LEU A 45 0.95 2.90 -13.95
C LEU A 45 1.18 2.24 -12.58
N VAL A 46 0.92 0.93 -12.44
CA VAL A 46 0.94 0.21 -11.14
C VAL A 46 2.32 0.26 -10.48
N THR A 47 3.38 0.30 -11.29
CA THR A 47 4.78 0.20 -10.86
C THR A 47 5.60 1.45 -11.16
N GLN A 48 4.98 2.54 -11.63
CA GLN A 48 5.72 3.76 -11.94
C GLN A 48 6.22 4.43 -10.66
N ASP A 49 7.53 4.46 -10.52
CA ASP A 49 8.23 5.04 -9.37
C ASP A 49 7.84 6.51 -9.13
N GLU A 50 7.64 7.27 -10.20
CA GLU A 50 7.22 8.68 -10.15
C GLU A 50 5.89 8.89 -9.41
N THR A 51 4.92 7.99 -9.64
CA THR A 51 3.61 8.02 -8.98
C THR A 51 3.74 7.99 -7.46
N TYR A 52 4.63 7.14 -6.94
CA TYR A 52 4.86 6.99 -5.50
C TYR A 52 5.84 8.05 -4.96
N ALA A 53 6.81 8.49 -5.77
CA ALA A 53 7.79 9.50 -5.40
C ALA A 53 7.13 10.84 -5.07
N ASN A 54 6.07 11.19 -5.81
CA ASN A 54 5.30 12.42 -5.63
C ASN A 54 4.43 12.46 -4.36
N ILE A 55 4.28 11.33 -3.66
CA ILE A 55 3.53 11.27 -2.39
C ILE A 55 4.37 11.90 -1.28
N LYS A 56 3.82 12.95 -0.66
CA LYS A 56 4.42 13.63 0.50
C LYS A 56 4.17 12.83 1.79
N GLY A 57 5.18 12.77 2.65
CA GLY A 57 5.13 12.03 3.92
C GLY A 57 5.55 10.56 3.77
N ALA A 58 6.42 10.10 4.68
CA ALA A 58 6.98 8.75 4.60
C ALA A 58 5.91 7.68 4.85
N VAL A 59 5.01 7.90 5.81
CA VAL A 59 3.91 6.99 6.14
C VAL A 59 2.87 6.90 5.03
N ALA A 60 2.50 8.02 4.42
CA ALA A 60 1.53 8.06 3.31
C ALA A 60 2.08 7.31 2.09
N ARG A 61 3.37 7.51 1.79
CA ARG A 61 4.04 6.79 0.71
C ARG A 61 4.13 5.30 0.97
N LEU A 62 4.53 4.89 2.18
CA LEU A 62 4.55 3.48 2.55
C LEU A 62 3.14 2.88 2.45
N ARG A 63 2.09 3.56 2.94
CA ARG A 63 0.70 3.11 2.79
C ARG A 63 0.34 2.86 1.34
N ALA A 64 0.66 3.79 0.44
CA ALA A 64 0.39 3.64 -0.98
C ALA A 64 1.15 2.46 -1.60
N ILE A 65 2.42 2.26 -1.21
CA ILE A 65 3.22 1.12 -1.68
C ILE A 65 2.65 -0.21 -1.15
N LEU A 66 2.20 -0.27 0.10
CA LEU A 66 1.59 -1.46 0.68
C LEU A 66 0.19 -1.74 0.12
N CYS A 67 -0.58 -0.71 -0.22
CA CYS A 67 -1.95 -0.87 -0.72
C CYS A 67 -1.98 -1.31 -2.20
N GLY A 68 -2.92 -2.21 -2.52
CA GLY A 68 -3.05 -2.79 -3.84
C GLY A 68 -3.66 -4.18 -3.83
N LYS A 69 -3.80 -4.74 -5.03
CA LYS A 69 -3.98 -6.18 -5.24
C LYS A 69 -2.62 -6.78 -5.55
N PHE A 70 -2.22 -7.76 -4.76
CA PHE A 70 -1.01 -8.54 -4.98
C PHE A 70 -1.37 -9.98 -5.29
N VAL A 71 -0.54 -10.61 -6.11
CA VAL A 71 -0.71 -12.01 -6.49
C VAL A 71 0.63 -12.72 -6.30
N CYS A 72 0.58 -13.84 -5.59
CA CYS A 72 1.65 -14.83 -5.63
C CYS A 72 1.28 -15.84 -6.71
N TYR A 73 1.86 -15.68 -7.90
CA TYR A 73 1.63 -16.61 -9.02
C TYR A 73 2.36 -17.92 -8.78
N ASN A 74 1.71 -19.03 -9.10
CA ASN A 74 2.27 -20.38 -8.96
C ASN A 74 3.31 -20.75 -10.05
N THR A 75 3.71 -19.81 -10.90
CA THR A 75 4.12 -20.16 -12.27
C THR A 75 5.51 -19.77 -12.71
N LEU A 76 6.39 -19.28 -11.84
CA LEU A 76 7.72 -18.97 -12.32
C LEU A 76 8.61 -20.25 -12.33
N LYS A 77 9.40 -20.42 -13.39
CA LYS A 77 10.65 -21.19 -13.33
C LYS A 77 11.74 -20.18 -12.97
N ASP A 78 12.71 -20.56 -12.15
CA ASP A 78 13.88 -19.72 -11.93
C ASP A 78 14.64 -19.51 -13.27
N PRO A 79 15.55 -18.52 -13.34
CA PRO A 79 16.39 -18.30 -14.52
C PRO A 79 17.25 -19.51 -14.93
N ALA A 80 17.36 -20.54 -14.08
CA ALA A 80 18.07 -21.80 -14.31
C ALA A 80 17.10 -22.99 -14.58
N GLY A 81 15.81 -22.73 -14.83
CA GLY A 81 14.82 -23.75 -15.20
C GLY A 81 14.21 -24.54 -14.03
N LYS A 82 14.51 -24.23 -12.77
CA LYS A 82 13.92 -24.93 -11.61
C LYS A 82 12.52 -24.39 -11.31
N LYS A 83 11.54 -25.27 -11.10
CA LYS A 83 10.18 -24.86 -10.67
C LYS A 83 10.30 -24.17 -9.31
N TYR A 84 9.82 -22.93 -9.18
CA TYR A 84 9.76 -22.29 -7.86
C TYR A 84 8.88 -23.13 -6.92
N SER A 85 9.27 -23.18 -5.65
CA SER A 85 8.43 -23.58 -4.53
C SER A 85 7.82 -22.32 -3.93
N THR A 86 6.95 -21.64 -4.66
CA THR A 86 5.99 -20.73 -4.00
C THR A 86 5.08 -21.56 -3.09
N TRP A 87 4.24 -20.94 -2.26
CA TRP A 87 3.18 -21.66 -1.54
C TRP A 87 2.38 -22.48 -2.55
N ARG A 88 2.68 -23.78 -2.66
CA ARG A 88 2.00 -24.69 -3.58
C ARG A 88 0.68 -25.04 -2.95
N VAL A 89 -0.27 -24.14 -3.12
CA VAL A 89 -1.65 -24.38 -2.70
C VAL A 89 -2.31 -25.20 -3.80
N ASN A 90 -2.99 -26.29 -3.39
CA ASN A 90 -3.71 -27.20 -4.28
C ASN A 90 -2.86 -27.67 -5.48
N GLU A 91 -1.66 -28.21 -5.19
CA GLU A 91 -0.72 -28.80 -6.18
C GLU A 91 -0.25 -27.89 -7.33
N GLY A 92 -0.47 -26.57 -7.28
CA GLY A 92 -0.14 -25.71 -8.41
C GLY A 92 -1.36 -24.99 -9.03
N GLN A 93 -2.57 -25.43 -8.68
CA GLN A 93 -3.81 -24.99 -9.32
C GLN A 93 -4.34 -23.69 -8.74
N ASP A 94 -3.84 -23.27 -7.58
CA ASP A 94 -4.32 -22.08 -6.90
C ASP A 94 -3.20 -21.03 -6.73
N SER A 95 -3.60 -19.77 -6.73
CA SER A 95 -2.72 -18.64 -6.42
C SER A 95 -3.23 -17.93 -5.18
N VAL A 96 -2.32 -17.39 -4.38
CA VAL A 96 -2.70 -16.54 -3.24
C VAL A 96 -2.88 -15.12 -3.75
N ILE A 97 -4.05 -14.55 -3.48
CA ILE A 97 -4.34 -13.13 -3.72
C ILE A 97 -4.33 -12.42 -2.38
N ALA A 98 -3.61 -11.31 -2.30
CA ALA A 98 -3.63 -10.42 -1.15
C ALA A 98 -4.16 -9.05 -1.57
N TYR A 99 -5.26 -8.62 -0.95
CA TYR A 99 -5.77 -7.27 -1.03
C TYR A 99 -5.31 -6.49 0.21
N GLN A 100 -4.71 -5.33 -0.02
CA GLN A 100 -4.37 -4.37 1.02
C GLN A 100 -5.07 -3.05 0.69
N ILE A 101 -6.07 -2.70 1.50
CA ILE A 101 -7.03 -1.64 1.18
C ILE A 101 -6.92 -0.53 2.22
N PRO A 102 -6.73 0.74 1.82
CA PRO A 102 -6.76 1.85 2.76
C PRO A 102 -8.19 2.01 3.28
N ILE A 103 -8.33 2.12 4.59
CA ILE A 103 -9.60 2.30 5.28
C ILE A 103 -9.51 3.50 6.23
N GLY A 104 -10.66 3.98 6.73
CA GLY A 104 -10.72 5.16 7.60
C GLY A 104 -10.38 6.47 6.89
N ASP A 105 -10.64 7.58 7.57
CA ASP A 105 -10.21 8.92 7.14
C ASP A 105 -8.81 9.17 7.67
N TYR A 106 -7.80 9.24 6.80
CA TYR A 106 -6.41 9.41 7.26
C TYR A 106 -6.13 10.75 7.95
N HIS A 107 -6.94 11.78 7.71
CA HIS A 107 -6.82 13.06 8.40
C HIS A 107 -7.38 13.03 9.81
N LYS A 108 -8.28 12.08 10.12
CA LYS A 108 -8.96 11.98 11.43
C LYS A 108 -8.52 10.75 12.22
N ASP A 109 -8.51 9.60 11.56
CA ASP A 109 -8.34 8.28 12.15
C ASP A 109 -6.88 7.80 12.03
N GLY A 110 -6.15 8.32 11.04
CA GLY A 110 -4.77 7.95 10.72
C GLY A 110 -4.65 6.91 9.60
N TYR A 111 -3.44 6.37 9.42
CA TYR A 111 -3.13 5.53 8.27
C TYR A 111 -3.49 4.06 8.51
N TRP A 112 -4.75 3.70 8.28
CA TRP A 112 -5.24 2.33 8.42
C TRP A 112 -5.22 1.56 7.10
N ILE A 113 -5.01 0.24 7.21
CA ILE A 113 -5.02 -0.72 6.10
C ILE A 113 -5.81 -1.95 6.54
N TYR A 114 -6.77 -2.37 5.73
CA TYR A 114 -7.41 -3.68 5.80
C TYR A 114 -6.64 -4.67 4.94
N HIS A 115 -6.35 -5.84 5.51
CA HIS A 115 -5.62 -6.94 4.88
C HIS A 115 -6.59 -8.09 4.66
N TYR A 116 -6.65 -8.58 3.44
CA TYR A 116 -7.44 -9.75 3.09
C TYR A 116 -6.61 -10.65 2.17
N GLN A 117 -6.40 -11.89 2.58
CA GLN A 117 -5.68 -12.90 1.79
C GLN A 117 -6.60 -14.07 1.53
N CYS A 118 -6.74 -14.45 0.27
CA CYS A 118 -7.58 -15.56 -0.14
C CYS A 118 -6.89 -16.37 -1.23
N LEU A 119 -7.48 -17.53 -1.49
CA LEU A 119 -7.13 -18.38 -2.61
C LEU A 119 -8.00 -18.03 -3.82
N THR A 120 -7.48 -18.16 -5.03
CA THR A 120 -8.28 -17.91 -6.25
C THR A 120 -9.51 -18.81 -6.35
N SER A 121 -9.45 -20.05 -5.83
CA SER A 121 -10.60 -20.96 -5.81
C SER A 121 -11.62 -20.65 -4.71
N LEU A 122 -11.20 -19.96 -3.65
CA LEU A 122 -12.01 -19.63 -2.47
C LEU A 122 -11.93 -18.12 -2.15
N PRO A 123 -12.43 -17.26 -3.05
CA PRO A 123 -12.21 -15.82 -2.94
C PRO A 123 -12.92 -15.18 -1.74
N ASP A 124 -14.00 -15.78 -1.24
CA ASP A 124 -14.80 -15.30 -0.12
C ASP A 124 -14.45 -15.98 1.23
N GLN A 125 -13.47 -16.90 1.24
CA GLN A 125 -13.00 -17.56 2.46
C GLN A 125 -11.55 -17.14 2.72
N PRO A 126 -11.31 -16.09 3.51
CA PRO A 126 -9.95 -15.60 3.71
C PRO A 126 -9.11 -16.62 4.48
N VAL A 127 -7.89 -16.82 4.00
CA VAL A 127 -6.81 -17.47 4.77
C VAL A 127 -6.35 -16.54 5.89
N TYR A 128 -6.39 -15.23 5.63
CA TYR A 128 -6.07 -14.20 6.61
C TYR A 128 -6.91 -12.96 6.36
N GLU A 129 -7.43 -12.41 7.46
CA GLU A 129 -8.12 -11.14 7.48
C GLU A 129 -7.67 -10.35 8.72
N GLY A 130 -7.52 -9.05 8.58
CA GLY A 130 -7.18 -8.19 9.71
C GLY A 130 -6.99 -6.75 9.31
N ILE A 131 -6.76 -5.90 10.31
CA ILE A 131 -6.53 -4.48 10.11
C ILE A 131 -5.21 -4.07 10.76
N SER A 132 -4.52 -3.12 10.16
CA SER A 132 -3.33 -2.52 10.76
C SER A 132 -3.33 -1.01 10.66
N ARG A 133 -2.65 -0.37 11.61
CA ARG A 133 -2.39 1.06 11.63
C ARG A 133 -0.91 1.31 11.43
N LEU A 134 -0.58 2.20 10.50
CA LEU A 134 0.78 2.72 10.34
C LEU A 134 0.97 3.96 11.22
N ILE A 135 2.03 3.95 12.02
CA ILE A 135 2.41 4.99 12.96
C ILE A 135 3.82 5.44 12.59
N GLU A 136 3.98 6.70 12.19
CA GLU A 136 5.30 7.29 11.95
C GLU A 136 6.01 7.50 13.29
N LEU A 137 7.16 6.83 13.49
CA LEU A 137 8.01 7.05 14.67
C LEU A 137 9.02 8.16 14.40
N ASN A 138 9.55 8.18 13.18
CA ASN A 138 10.38 9.25 12.63
C ASN A 138 10.32 9.19 11.10
N ARG A 139 11.04 10.12 10.45
CA ARG A 139 11.08 10.27 8.98
C ARG A 139 11.36 8.97 8.21
N ASP A 140 12.17 8.08 8.78
CA ASP A 140 12.67 6.89 8.10
C ASP A 140 12.16 5.58 8.74
N THR A 141 11.43 5.65 9.86
CA THR A 141 10.91 4.49 10.59
C THR A 141 9.41 4.59 10.84
N ILE A 142 8.68 3.60 10.36
CA ILE A 142 7.22 3.49 10.52
C ILE A 142 6.91 2.16 11.20
N LYS A 143 6.05 2.20 12.22
CA LYS A 143 5.55 1.03 12.95
C LYS A 143 4.17 0.64 12.41
N ALA A 144 3.96 -0.62 12.06
CA ALA A 144 2.64 -1.19 11.81
C ALA A 144 2.18 -1.99 13.03
N VAL A 145 1.04 -1.61 13.58
CA VAL A 145 0.36 -2.31 14.68
C VAL A 145 -0.87 -2.99 14.12
N TYR A 146 -1.04 -4.28 14.40
CA TYR A 146 -2.18 -5.06 13.93
C TYR A 146 -3.25 -5.17 15.01
N TYR A 147 -4.50 -5.12 14.59
CA TYR A 147 -5.68 -5.10 15.46
C TYR A 147 -6.63 -6.23 15.06
N GLU A 148 -7.39 -6.71 16.04
CA GLU A 148 -8.47 -7.66 15.80
C GLU A 148 -9.53 -7.02 14.89
N LEU A 149 -10.13 -7.84 14.02
CA LEU A 149 -11.24 -7.38 13.20
C LEU A 149 -12.47 -7.15 14.09
N PRO A 150 -13.24 -6.05 13.91
CA PRO A 150 -14.51 -5.88 14.60
C PRO A 150 -15.44 -7.06 14.32
N LYS A 151 -16.04 -7.64 15.37
CA LYS A 151 -16.88 -8.85 15.27
C LYS A 151 -18.12 -8.66 14.38
N ASP A 152 -18.59 -7.43 14.24
CA ASP A 152 -19.73 -7.04 13.42
C ASP A 152 -19.37 -6.84 11.93
N LEU A 153 -18.09 -6.95 11.59
CA LEU A 153 -17.56 -6.79 10.24
C LEU A 153 -17.49 -8.12 9.49
N ASP A 154 -18.61 -8.82 9.37
CA ASP A 154 -18.72 -10.01 8.51
C ASP A 154 -19.25 -9.60 7.13
N ARG A 155 -18.35 -9.39 6.16
CA ARG A 155 -18.71 -8.91 4.82
C ARG A 155 -17.91 -9.64 3.74
N PRO A 156 -18.56 -10.08 2.63
CA PRO A 156 -17.84 -10.60 1.49
C PRO A 156 -16.87 -9.58 0.90
N ILE A 157 -15.71 -10.04 0.43
CA ILE A 157 -14.65 -9.17 -0.10
C ILE A 157 -15.16 -8.30 -1.26
N ASN A 158 -16.10 -8.80 -2.08
CA ASN A 158 -16.66 -8.03 -3.18
C ASN A 158 -17.37 -6.73 -2.74
N GLN A 159 -17.95 -6.70 -1.54
CA GLN A 159 -18.58 -5.50 -0.98
C GLN A 159 -17.52 -4.50 -0.54
N VAL A 160 -16.46 -4.99 0.11
CA VAL A 160 -15.30 -4.20 0.52
C VAL A 160 -14.60 -3.59 -0.72
N LEU A 161 -14.43 -4.36 -1.79
CA LEU A 161 -13.83 -3.90 -3.04
C LEU A 161 -14.71 -2.93 -3.84
N LYS A 162 -16.01 -2.86 -3.53
CA LYS A 162 -16.94 -1.93 -4.17
C LYS A 162 -16.97 -0.60 -3.43
N ASP A 163 -17.11 -0.63 -2.10
CA ASP A 163 -17.17 0.57 -1.27
C ASP A 163 -16.63 0.33 0.15
N PRO A 164 -15.30 0.45 0.36
CA PRO A 164 -14.70 0.26 1.67
C PRO A 164 -15.12 1.36 2.65
N LYS A 165 -15.45 2.58 2.16
CA LYS A 165 -15.90 3.67 3.03
C LYS A 165 -17.25 3.34 3.65
N ALA A 166 -18.17 2.73 2.90
CA ALA A 166 -19.45 2.28 3.45
C ALA A 166 -19.29 1.15 4.47
N VAL A 167 -18.37 0.20 4.23
CA VAL A 167 -18.12 -0.93 5.14
C VAL A 167 -17.48 -0.47 6.45
N PHE A 168 -16.41 0.33 6.37
CA PHE A 168 -15.61 0.71 7.53
C PHE A 168 -16.00 2.06 8.16
N GLY A 169 -16.95 2.79 7.58
CA GLY A 169 -17.30 4.15 8.03
C GLY A 169 -17.94 4.24 9.42
N ARG A 170 -18.35 3.12 10.00
CA ARG A 170 -18.92 3.03 11.36
C ARG A 170 -17.95 2.46 12.39
N VAL A 171 -16.75 2.04 11.98
CA VAL A 171 -15.76 1.46 12.89
C VAL A 171 -15.27 2.53 13.87
N ASN A 172 -15.32 2.23 15.17
CA ASN A 172 -14.73 3.09 16.18
C ASN A 172 -13.24 2.78 16.32
N TRP A 173 -12.41 3.48 15.54
CA TRP A 173 -10.96 3.25 15.46
C TRP A 173 -10.22 3.38 16.81
N LYS A 174 -10.81 4.08 17.79
CA LYS A 174 -10.20 4.28 19.12
C LYS A 174 -10.41 3.09 20.06
N GLU A 175 -11.43 2.29 19.82
CA GLU A 175 -11.81 1.14 20.66
C GLU A 175 -11.26 -0.18 20.13
N LEU A 176 -10.53 -0.16 19.01
CA LEU A 176 -9.91 -1.35 18.46
C LEU A 176 -8.82 -1.88 19.39
N GLU A 177 -8.92 -3.17 19.72
CA GLU A 177 -7.91 -3.86 20.52
C GLU A 177 -6.77 -4.36 19.61
N PRO A 178 -5.51 -4.01 19.91
CA PRO A 178 -4.37 -4.63 19.25
C PRO A 178 -4.37 -6.15 19.49
N ILE A 179 -3.95 -6.93 18.49
CA ILE A 179 -3.82 -8.39 18.64
C ILE A 179 -2.84 -8.70 19.77
N LYS A 180 -3.27 -9.52 20.74
CA LYS A 180 -2.43 -9.95 21.87
C LYS A 180 -1.27 -10.81 21.36
N GLY A 181 -0.05 -10.54 21.82
CA GLY A 181 1.17 -11.22 21.34
C GLY A 181 1.96 -10.45 20.27
N GLU A 182 1.62 -9.17 20.05
CA GLU A 182 2.38 -8.16 19.30
C GLU A 182 2.94 -8.63 17.95
N LYS A 183 2.06 -8.92 16.98
CA LYS A 183 2.43 -8.86 15.56
C LYS A 183 2.69 -7.40 15.19
N VAL A 184 3.86 -6.89 15.54
CA VAL A 184 4.31 -5.53 15.21
C VAL A 184 5.37 -5.63 14.14
N VAL A 185 5.19 -4.87 13.05
CA VAL A 185 6.18 -4.79 11.97
C VAL A 185 6.79 -3.40 11.95
N TYR A 186 8.12 -3.32 11.96
CA TYR A 186 8.85 -2.07 11.80
C TYR A 186 9.35 -1.96 10.37
N TYR A 187 8.94 -0.92 9.66
CA TYR A 187 9.41 -0.59 8.33
C TYR A 187 10.44 0.52 8.41
N VAL A 188 11.68 0.20 8.03
CA VAL A 188 12.80 1.13 7.91
C VAL A 188 13.03 1.45 6.44
N ARG A 189 12.90 2.72 6.10
CA ARG A 189 13.15 3.26 4.76
C ARG A 189 14.60 3.04 4.37
N LYS A 190 14.83 2.53 3.15
CA LYS A 190 16.17 2.34 2.56
C LYS A 190 16.42 3.28 1.38
N THR A 191 15.41 3.54 0.57
CA THR A 191 15.45 4.55 -0.49
C THR A 191 14.16 5.38 -0.47
N LEU A 192 13.91 6.22 -1.46
CA LEU A 192 12.63 6.95 -1.56
C LEU A 192 11.42 6.01 -1.62
N LEU A 193 11.57 4.85 -2.27
CA LEU A 193 10.48 3.94 -2.62
C LEU A 193 10.64 2.54 -2.04
N THR A 194 11.73 2.25 -1.32
CA THR A 194 11.98 0.92 -0.77
C THR A 194 12.14 0.95 0.74
N TYR A 195 11.54 -0.06 1.38
CA TYR A 195 11.54 -0.23 2.83
C TYR A 195 11.94 -1.66 3.17
N LYS A 196 12.65 -1.83 4.29
CA LYS A 196 12.82 -3.13 4.94
C LYS A 196 11.84 -3.22 6.12
N GLY A 197 11.02 -4.24 6.14
CA GLY A 197 10.14 -4.60 7.25
C GLY A 197 10.78 -5.70 8.11
N GLU A 198 10.52 -5.68 9.40
CA GLU A 198 10.85 -6.75 10.34
C GLU A 198 9.70 -6.92 11.33
N SER A 199 9.14 -8.13 11.43
CA SER A 199 8.24 -8.47 12.52
C SER A 199 9.06 -8.81 13.75
N LYS A 200 8.72 -8.24 14.91
CA LYS A 200 9.31 -8.68 16.18
C LYS A 200 8.39 -9.73 16.81
N TRP A 201 8.88 -10.95 16.96
CA TRP A 201 8.39 -11.88 17.99
C TRP A 201 9.58 -12.48 18.73
N LYS A 202 9.63 -12.32 20.06
CA LYS A 202 10.63 -12.98 20.93
C LYS A 202 9.90 -13.91 21.88
N SER A 203 10.19 -15.20 21.78
CA SER A 203 9.57 -16.31 22.52
C SER A 203 9.77 -16.32 24.03
N SER A 204 10.40 -15.30 24.61
CA SER A 204 11.01 -15.40 25.94
C SER A 204 10.02 -15.37 27.11
N GLN A 205 8.70 -15.37 26.87
CA GLN A 205 7.67 -15.26 27.91
C GLN A 205 6.74 -16.47 28.05
N PHE A 206 6.92 -17.56 27.31
CA PHE A 206 6.11 -18.78 27.48
C PHE A 206 6.97 -19.98 27.90
N THR A 207 6.77 -20.42 29.14
CA THR A 207 7.28 -21.67 29.67
C THR A 207 6.71 -22.84 28.90
N SER A 208 7.58 -23.53 28.17
CA SER A 208 7.46 -24.94 27.75
C SER A 208 6.12 -25.37 27.12
N LYS A 209 5.95 -25.11 25.80
CA LYS A 209 5.38 -26.02 24.76
C LYS A 209 4.84 -25.29 23.53
N GLU A 210 4.59 -23.99 23.61
CA GLU A 210 4.20 -23.18 22.45
C GLU A 210 5.45 -22.54 21.83
N LYS A 211 5.95 -23.15 20.74
CA LYS A 211 6.92 -22.49 19.86
C LYS A 211 6.17 -21.35 19.19
N GLY A 212 6.54 -20.10 19.41
CA GLY A 212 6.12 -19.09 18.44
C GLY A 212 7.09 -19.01 17.28
N PHE A 213 6.98 -17.95 16.50
CA PHE A 213 7.46 -17.91 15.14
C PHE A 213 8.73 -17.06 15.01
N ASP A 214 9.66 -17.50 14.17
CA ASP A 214 10.84 -16.72 13.81
C ASP A 214 10.41 -15.36 13.22
N ALA A 215 11.21 -14.31 13.46
CA ALA A 215 10.97 -12.99 12.90
C ALA A 215 10.87 -13.05 11.37
N ASP A 216 9.84 -12.42 10.82
CA ASP A 216 9.65 -12.29 9.39
C ASP A 216 10.34 -11.03 8.88
N TYR A 217 10.97 -11.15 7.72
CA TYR A 217 11.69 -10.06 7.07
C TYR A 217 11.03 -9.72 5.73
N TYR A 218 10.84 -8.44 5.46
CA TYR A 218 10.11 -7.95 4.30
C TYR A 218 10.94 -6.92 3.53
N LYS A 219 10.99 -7.02 2.20
CA LYS A 219 11.42 -5.92 1.34
C LYS A 219 10.21 -5.43 0.57
N VAL A 220 9.84 -4.18 0.80
CA VAL A 220 8.63 -3.56 0.25
C VAL A 220 9.05 -2.53 -0.80
N ALA A 221 8.46 -2.63 -2.00
CA ALA A 221 8.65 -1.73 -3.14
C ALA A 221 7.35 -1.61 -3.95
N PRO A 222 7.19 -0.58 -4.81
CA PRO A 222 5.97 -0.37 -5.60
C PRO A 222 5.46 -1.61 -6.34
N SER A 223 6.37 -2.37 -6.93
CA SER A 223 6.06 -3.54 -7.78
C SER A 223 5.88 -4.85 -7.02
N LYS A 224 6.44 -4.99 -5.81
CA LYS A 224 6.41 -6.25 -5.07
C LYS A 224 6.72 -6.12 -3.58
N ILE A 225 6.23 -7.10 -2.83
CA ILE A 225 6.66 -7.39 -1.46
C ILE A 225 7.42 -8.72 -1.49
N VAL A 226 8.65 -8.73 -0.97
CA VAL A 226 9.51 -9.92 -0.92
C VAL A 226 9.66 -10.35 0.53
N TYR A 227 9.47 -11.63 0.80
CA TYR A 227 9.59 -12.25 2.12
C TYR A 227 10.93 -12.97 2.22
N GLY A 228 11.64 -12.75 3.32
CA GLY A 228 12.93 -13.37 3.62
C GLY A 228 12.91 -14.10 4.95
N LYS A 229 13.78 -15.11 5.09
CA LYS A 229 14.07 -15.78 6.35
C LYS A 229 15.43 -15.30 6.87
N ASN A 230 15.59 -15.19 8.18
CA ASN A 230 16.89 -14.92 8.84
C ASN A 230 17.65 -13.67 8.33
N GLN A 231 16.96 -12.53 8.12
CA GLN A 231 17.54 -11.25 7.64
C GLN A 231 18.12 -11.26 6.22
N GLU A 232 18.20 -12.41 5.57
CA GLU A 232 18.73 -12.54 4.22
C GLU A 232 17.62 -12.35 3.19
N TYR A 233 17.78 -11.31 2.36
CA TYR A 233 16.96 -11.04 1.18
C TYR A 233 17.72 -11.51 -0.06
N SER A 234 18.11 -12.78 -0.08
CA SER A 234 18.99 -13.28 -1.13
C SER A 234 18.18 -13.64 -2.36
N GLU A 235 18.43 -12.97 -3.49
CA GLU A 235 17.96 -13.41 -4.81
C GLU A 235 18.42 -14.83 -5.15
N LYS A 236 19.46 -15.33 -4.45
CA LYS A 236 19.96 -16.72 -4.58
C LYS A 236 19.12 -17.74 -3.80
N GLN A 237 18.25 -17.33 -2.86
CA GLN A 237 17.43 -18.23 -2.04
C GLN A 237 15.97 -18.35 -2.52
N SER A 238 15.64 -17.91 -3.74
CA SER A 238 14.28 -17.99 -4.28
C SER A 238 13.21 -17.40 -3.33
N PRO A 239 13.35 -16.13 -2.93
CA PRO A 239 12.48 -15.56 -1.90
C PRO A 239 11.03 -15.52 -2.39
N GLU A 240 10.10 -15.82 -1.49
CA GLU A 240 8.66 -15.73 -1.78
C GLU A 240 8.30 -14.27 -2.03
N TRP A 241 7.47 -14.01 -3.06
CA TRP A 241 7.08 -12.65 -3.40
C TRP A 241 5.60 -12.52 -3.73
N LEU A 242 5.07 -11.35 -3.40
CA LEU A 242 3.77 -10.87 -3.83
C LEU A 242 4.00 -9.79 -4.88
N VAL A 243 3.59 -10.05 -6.12
CA VAL A 243 3.70 -9.09 -7.22
C VAL A 243 2.46 -8.20 -7.21
N LYS A 244 2.65 -6.88 -7.25
CA LYS A 244 1.53 -5.94 -7.32
C LYS A 244 0.89 -6.03 -8.71
N ALA A 245 -0.31 -6.59 -8.77
CA ALA A 245 -1.10 -6.70 -9.98
C ALA A 245 -1.97 -5.46 -10.22
N ALA A 246 -2.34 -4.75 -9.15
CA ALA A 246 -3.07 -3.50 -9.26
C ALA A 246 -2.76 -2.55 -8.10
N MET A 247 -2.73 -1.25 -8.38
CA MET A 247 -2.63 -0.20 -7.36
C MET A 247 -4.01 0.32 -7.00
N ILE A 248 -4.17 0.86 -5.79
CA ILE A 248 -5.40 1.58 -5.42
C ILE A 248 -5.29 3.02 -5.88
N ARG A 249 -6.39 3.60 -6.40
CA ARG A 249 -6.36 5.00 -6.82
C ARG A 249 -5.98 5.90 -5.65
N LEU A 250 -5.04 6.81 -5.89
CA LEU A 250 -4.49 7.69 -4.86
C LEU A 250 -5.50 8.73 -4.36
N ASP A 251 -6.56 9.04 -5.12
CA ASP A 251 -7.64 9.91 -4.66
C ASP A 251 -8.49 9.26 -3.54
N LEU A 252 -8.51 7.93 -3.47
CA LEU A 252 -9.10 7.20 -2.34
C LEU A 252 -8.21 7.22 -1.10
N LEU A 253 -6.96 7.69 -1.22
CA LEU A 253 -6.12 8.00 -0.07
C LEU A 253 -6.40 9.38 0.52
N LYS A 254 -7.25 10.21 -0.13
CA LYS A 254 -7.66 11.54 0.32
C LYS A 254 -8.96 11.53 1.13
#